data_AF-A0A4Q1VYI7-F1
#
_entry.id   AF-A0A4Q1VYI7-F1
#
_cell.length_a   1.000
_cell.length_b   1.000
_cell.length_c   1.000
_cell.angle_alpha   90.00
_cell.angle_beta   90.00
_cell.angle_gamma   90.00
#
_symmetry.space_group_name_H-M   'P 1'
#
loop_
_entity.id
_entity.type
_entity.pdbx_description
1 polymer ?
#
loop_
_entity_poly.entity_id
_entity_poly.type
_entity_poly.pdbx_seq_one_letter_code
_entity_poly.pdbx_strand_id
1 'polypeptide(L)'
;MISEASLPAFLLAVLLWFGLVSGPIAQTLPATLSDNAESIAVVIGNKAYKQTSTVDFAHNDAEAIKAWLTGTLGFREQNVFLLKDATLSELNQVFGSEVNPQAGRLWRSVSESRSNVFVYYSGHGVPDLATRQPFLLPQDGNPNLTETGYSLQALYRNLELVRQKIGSQRQLIVMIDACFTGETGRKGESLLAVSAPGFTPARPRAGGSIVKLVATSGATPANWDEKAKLGLFTSRFLMGAAGLAQAGQSGSSNDMRIVWSELQSYVVREVEAAARRDSGREQAPEIDEAAIVLPVALPVPAVARAVGLTRDEANWRRAKAAGERSALEGYIARCGEICQYREVAMELLLDRRRSAEAATDEQNWQRLSAAGQYEEYLKGCRVICAYRTVAQGYLRLAHAKSDGDAEKLQSGAAQPSPTEQPGPAPAPLLTPSQPASAPLKPEAGAPGNDPQVIKALQVELKRVGCHAGAIDGEWGASTQQAMRSFNRHAGAKLDTGAASPGAVEKIRAQPRLVCPGACSSGQRLSAGRCVAVKDKTEKVKQAKPAPSIPPLAAGQNEQRFRNSSGQNVVVRARTVRTYVENGQTIRVVERIVYRDGVEVDRDQVKVNLATNQASGI
;
A
#
# COMPACT_ATOMS: atom_id res chain seq x y z
N MET A 1 49.76 21.02 -69.80
CA MET A 1 50.68 21.84 -68.99
C MET A 1 49.84 22.62 -67.98
N ILE A 2 50.16 22.41 -66.69
CA ILE A 2 49.93 23.31 -65.52
C ILE A 2 48.45 23.54 -65.13
N SER A 3 48.02 23.67 -63.87
CA SER A 3 48.32 23.14 -62.53
C SER A 3 47.31 23.87 -61.60
N GLU A 4 46.72 23.13 -60.66
CA GLU A 4 46.15 23.51 -59.35
C GLU A 4 45.64 24.94 -59.05
N ALA A 5 44.40 25.03 -58.54
CA ALA A 5 44.12 25.63 -57.23
C ALA A 5 42.71 25.24 -56.71
N SER A 6 42.64 25.08 -55.39
CA SER A 6 41.63 24.46 -54.52
C SER A 6 40.47 25.37 -54.08
N LEU A 7 39.28 24.79 -53.82
CA LEU A 7 38.50 24.91 -52.56
C LEU A 7 37.20 24.04 -52.63
N PRO A 8 36.74 23.44 -51.51
CA PRO A 8 35.93 22.23 -51.52
C PRO A 8 34.42 22.45 -51.37
N ALA A 9 33.68 21.50 -51.92
CA ALA A 9 32.24 21.30 -51.77
C ALA A 9 31.84 21.12 -50.30
N PHE A 10 31.36 22.17 -49.64
CA PHE A 10 30.79 22.07 -48.28
C PHE A 10 29.43 22.76 -48.11
N LEU A 11 28.79 23.20 -49.21
CA LEU A 11 27.54 23.96 -49.13
C LEU A 11 26.31 23.26 -49.75
N LEU A 12 26.44 22.03 -50.25
CA LEU A 12 25.31 21.29 -50.85
C LEU A 12 24.89 20.03 -50.11
N ALA A 13 25.55 19.67 -49.00
CA ALA A 13 25.22 18.47 -48.21
C ALA A 13 24.51 18.75 -46.86
N VAL A 14 24.26 20.02 -46.50
CA VAL A 14 23.64 20.36 -45.20
C VAL A 14 22.11 20.53 -45.30
N LEU A 15 21.56 20.73 -46.51
CA LEU A 15 20.11 20.90 -46.71
C LEU A 15 19.33 19.60 -46.95
N LEU A 16 19.99 18.43 -46.95
CA LEU A 16 19.33 17.12 -47.10
C LEU A 16 19.44 16.23 -45.84
N TRP A 17 19.87 16.79 -44.71
CA TRP A 17 20.00 16.08 -43.42
C TRP A 17 19.13 16.65 -42.28
N PHE A 18 18.26 17.62 -42.59
CA PHE A 18 17.21 18.12 -41.69
C PHE A 18 15.79 17.88 -42.24
N GLY A 19 15.63 16.81 -43.02
CA GLY A 19 14.32 16.20 -43.24
C GLY A 19 13.87 15.51 -41.96
N LEU A 20 13.33 16.28 -41.02
CA LEU A 20 12.60 15.81 -39.86
C LEU A 20 11.54 14.79 -40.31
N VAL A 21 11.84 13.50 -40.17
CA VAL A 21 10.80 12.48 -40.02
C VAL A 21 10.26 12.65 -38.59
N SER A 22 9.49 13.71 -38.38
CA SER A 22 8.52 13.77 -37.29
C SER A 22 7.35 12.87 -37.69
N GLY A 23 7.61 11.56 -37.75
CA GLY A 23 6.53 10.60 -37.77
C GLY A 23 5.68 10.84 -36.52
N PRO A 24 4.34 10.87 -36.61
CA PRO A 24 3.51 10.98 -35.43
C PRO A 24 3.90 9.84 -34.49
N ILE A 25 4.39 10.17 -33.30
CA ILE A 25 4.45 9.23 -32.19
C ILE A 25 3.01 8.75 -32.05
N ALA A 26 2.73 7.51 -32.44
CA ALA A 26 1.43 6.90 -32.26
C ALA A 26 1.17 6.89 -30.74
N GLN A 27 0.44 7.89 -30.26
CA GLN A 27 -0.05 7.90 -28.89
C GLN A 27 -0.97 6.70 -28.77
N THR A 28 -0.53 5.67 -28.04
CA THR A 28 -1.39 4.55 -27.67
C THR A 28 -2.53 5.12 -26.86
N LEU A 29 -3.71 5.23 -27.48
CA LEU A 29 -4.92 5.63 -26.78
C LEU A 29 -5.16 4.64 -25.63
N PRO A 30 -5.47 5.12 -24.43
CA PRO A 30 -5.71 4.23 -23.31
C PRO A 30 -6.90 3.31 -23.61
N ALA A 31 -6.74 2.03 -23.28
CA ALA A 31 -7.81 1.06 -23.46
C ALA A 31 -8.97 1.41 -22.52
N THR A 32 -10.14 1.67 -23.09
CA THR A 32 -11.38 1.84 -22.33
C THR A 32 -12.01 0.47 -22.11
N LEU A 33 -12.12 0.04 -20.85
CA LEU A 33 -12.81 -1.19 -20.47
C LEU A 33 -14.34 -0.98 -20.47
N SER A 34 -14.90 -0.49 -21.59
CA SER A 34 -16.31 -0.12 -21.71
C SER A 34 -17.17 -1.11 -22.49
N ASP A 35 -16.58 -2.07 -23.23
CA ASP A 35 -17.29 -3.04 -24.07
C ASP A 35 -17.21 -4.49 -23.53
N ASN A 36 -17.54 -4.71 -22.25
CA ASN A 36 -17.31 -6.00 -21.60
C ASN A 36 -18.43 -7.05 -21.71
N ALA A 37 -19.39 -6.87 -22.62
CA ALA A 37 -20.52 -7.79 -22.77
C ALA A 37 -20.08 -9.22 -23.13
N GLU A 38 -18.95 -9.37 -23.84
CA GLU A 38 -18.35 -10.66 -24.20
C GLU A 38 -17.09 -10.98 -23.39
N SER A 39 -16.76 -10.15 -22.40
CA SER A 39 -15.63 -10.39 -21.50
C SER A 39 -15.95 -11.50 -20.53
N ILE A 40 -14.93 -12.28 -20.18
CA ILE A 40 -15.03 -13.43 -19.27
C ILE A 40 -14.24 -13.12 -18.00
N ALA A 41 -14.82 -13.42 -16.84
CA ALA A 41 -14.12 -13.31 -15.58
C ALA A 41 -14.08 -14.65 -14.84
N VAL A 42 -12.99 -14.91 -14.13
CA VAL A 42 -12.88 -15.98 -13.15
C VAL A 42 -12.64 -15.34 -11.81
N VAL A 43 -13.53 -15.60 -10.84
CA VAL A 43 -13.49 -14.98 -9.52
C VAL A 43 -13.51 -16.10 -8.49
N ILE A 44 -12.43 -16.25 -7.74
CA ILE A 44 -12.25 -17.34 -6.78
C ILE A 44 -12.10 -16.76 -5.38
N GLY A 45 -12.88 -17.27 -4.43
CA GLY A 45 -12.74 -16.96 -3.01
C GLY A 45 -12.62 -18.25 -2.20
N ASN A 46 -11.41 -18.58 -1.74
CA ASN A 46 -11.16 -19.76 -0.92
C ASN A 46 -11.02 -19.38 0.54
N LYS A 47 -12.02 -19.74 1.35
CA LYS A 47 -12.15 -19.44 2.78
C LYS A 47 -12.04 -20.68 3.66
N ALA A 48 -12.80 -21.73 3.35
CA ALA A 48 -13.04 -22.84 4.28
C ALA A 48 -12.14 -24.05 3.96
N TYR A 49 -10.83 -23.90 4.23
CA TYR A 49 -9.83 -24.94 3.96
C TYR A 49 -10.00 -26.18 4.83
N LYS A 50 -9.74 -27.36 4.26
CA LYS A 50 -9.81 -28.64 4.99
C LYS A 50 -8.59 -28.88 5.89
N GLN A 51 -7.43 -28.36 5.50
CA GLN A 51 -6.13 -28.69 6.11
C GLN A 51 -5.39 -27.48 6.67
N THR A 52 -6.04 -26.31 6.74
CA THR A 52 -5.44 -25.10 7.29
C THR A 52 -6.49 -24.10 7.78
N SER A 53 -6.04 -22.99 8.37
CA SER A 53 -6.91 -21.95 8.92
C SER A 53 -7.72 -21.23 7.82
N THR A 54 -8.85 -20.66 8.23
CA THR A 54 -9.76 -19.96 7.31
C THR A 54 -9.23 -18.60 6.85
N VAL A 55 -9.66 -18.18 5.66
CA VAL A 55 -9.50 -16.79 5.17
C VAL A 55 -10.86 -16.10 5.25
N ASP A 56 -11.09 -15.38 6.34
CA ASP A 56 -12.44 -15.06 6.83
C ASP A 56 -13.33 -14.29 5.85
N PHE A 57 -12.72 -13.44 5.02
CA PHE A 57 -13.41 -12.56 4.08
C PHE A 57 -13.28 -12.96 2.61
N ALA A 58 -12.62 -14.08 2.27
CA ALA A 58 -12.39 -14.46 0.87
C ALA A 58 -13.68 -14.66 0.06
N HIS A 59 -14.76 -15.14 0.68
CA HIS A 59 -16.08 -15.22 0.02
C HIS A 59 -16.68 -13.84 -0.23
N ASN A 60 -16.54 -12.90 0.71
CA ASN A 60 -17.07 -11.54 0.57
C ASN A 60 -16.30 -10.77 -0.50
N ASP A 61 -14.99 -10.95 -0.54
CA ASP A 61 -14.11 -10.40 -1.56
C ASP A 61 -14.54 -10.81 -2.97
N ALA A 62 -14.72 -12.13 -3.18
CA ALA A 62 -15.16 -12.68 -4.45
C ALA A 62 -16.53 -12.13 -4.88
N GLU A 63 -17.48 -12.02 -3.96
CA GLU A 63 -18.81 -11.45 -4.25
C GLU A 63 -18.73 -9.94 -4.55
N ALA A 64 -17.92 -9.19 -3.82
CA ALA A 64 -17.75 -7.76 -4.04
C ALA A 64 -17.09 -7.46 -5.40
N ILE A 65 -16.10 -8.26 -5.79
CA ILE A 65 -15.47 -8.18 -7.11
C ILE A 65 -16.44 -8.60 -8.22
N LYS A 66 -17.21 -9.68 -8.04
CA LYS A 66 -18.28 -10.04 -9.00
C LYS A 66 -19.25 -8.88 -9.19
N ALA A 67 -19.75 -8.30 -8.10
CA ALA A 67 -20.70 -7.20 -8.14
C ALA A 67 -20.13 -5.97 -8.86
N TRP A 68 -18.85 -5.67 -8.68
CA TRP A 68 -18.17 -4.59 -9.38
C TRP A 68 -17.99 -4.89 -10.87
N LEU A 69 -17.58 -6.11 -11.23
CA LEU A 69 -17.43 -6.53 -12.63
C LEU A 69 -18.74 -6.42 -13.40
N THR A 70 -19.85 -6.88 -12.81
CA THR A 70 -21.17 -6.85 -13.47
C THR A 70 -21.80 -5.47 -13.43
N GLY A 71 -21.73 -4.77 -12.29
CA GLY A 71 -22.42 -3.49 -12.08
C GLY A 71 -21.68 -2.27 -12.62
N THR A 72 -20.34 -2.26 -12.55
CA THR A 72 -19.51 -1.13 -12.98
C THR A 72 -18.87 -1.38 -14.35
N LEU A 73 -18.30 -2.57 -14.56
CA LEU A 73 -17.61 -2.87 -15.82
C LEU A 73 -18.51 -3.47 -16.90
N GLY A 74 -19.75 -3.84 -16.60
CA GLY A 74 -20.70 -4.34 -17.60
C GLY A 74 -20.43 -5.76 -18.08
N PHE A 75 -19.73 -6.58 -17.29
CA PHE A 75 -19.64 -8.01 -17.55
C PHE A 75 -21.02 -8.64 -17.43
N ARG A 76 -21.38 -9.54 -18.35
CA ARG A 76 -22.60 -10.34 -18.21
C ARG A 76 -22.44 -11.32 -17.07
N GLU A 77 -23.48 -11.48 -16.25
CA GLU A 77 -23.41 -12.33 -15.06
C GLU A 77 -23.02 -13.79 -15.40
N GLN A 78 -23.54 -14.35 -16.49
CA GLN A 78 -23.20 -15.70 -16.95
C GLN A 78 -21.74 -15.86 -17.40
N ASN A 79 -21.04 -14.75 -17.66
CA ASN A 79 -19.64 -14.74 -18.06
C ASN A 79 -18.69 -14.58 -16.87
N VAL A 80 -19.22 -14.41 -15.64
CA VAL A 80 -18.42 -14.35 -14.41
C VAL A 80 -18.48 -15.71 -13.73
N PHE A 81 -17.41 -16.50 -13.85
CA PHE A 81 -17.26 -17.78 -13.19
C PHE A 81 -16.85 -17.54 -11.74
N LEU A 82 -17.84 -17.47 -10.85
CA LEU A 82 -17.62 -17.38 -9.41
C LEU A 82 -17.45 -18.78 -8.82
N LEU A 83 -16.29 -19.04 -8.19
CA LEU A 83 -16.03 -20.26 -7.44
C LEU A 83 -15.72 -19.89 -5.99
N LYS A 84 -16.42 -20.52 -5.06
CA LYS A 84 -16.14 -20.41 -3.63
C LYS A 84 -15.56 -21.73 -3.16
N ASP A 85 -14.47 -21.68 -2.40
CA ASP A 85 -13.82 -22.87 -1.85
C ASP A 85 -13.42 -23.89 -2.94
N ALA A 86 -12.85 -23.39 -4.03
CA ALA A 86 -12.44 -24.16 -5.19
C ALA A 86 -11.36 -25.19 -4.84
N THR A 87 -11.62 -26.44 -5.22
CA THR A 87 -10.68 -27.57 -5.15
C THR A 87 -9.61 -27.51 -6.25
N LEU A 88 -8.54 -28.30 -6.11
CA LEU A 88 -7.50 -28.37 -7.14
C LEU A 88 -8.07 -28.82 -8.50
N SER A 89 -9.02 -29.75 -8.49
CA SER A 89 -9.69 -30.22 -9.70
C SER A 89 -10.46 -29.08 -10.39
N GLU A 90 -11.19 -28.26 -9.64
CA GLU A 90 -11.93 -27.12 -10.19
C GLU A 90 -11.00 -26.04 -10.74
N LEU A 91 -9.89 -25.74 -10.08
CA LEU A 91 -8.89 -24.81 -10.61
C LEU A 91 -8.31 -25.32 -11.94
N ASN A 92 -7.98 -26.61 -12.03
CA ASN A 92 -7.54 -27.22 -13.28
C ASN A 92 -8.63 -27.21 -14.36
N GLN A 93 -9.90 -27.42 -14.01
CA GLN A 93 -11.01 -27.35 -14.97
C GLN A 93 -11.24 -25.92 -15.50
N VAL A 94 -11.00 -24.90 -14.67
CA VAL A 94 -11.20 -23.49 -15.06
C VAL A 94 -10.03 -22.95 -15.86
N PHE A 95 -8.80 -23.13 -15.37
CA PHE A 95 -7.58 -22.56 -15.97
C PHE A 95 -6.80 -23.51 -16.88
N GLY A 96 -7.12 -24.79 -16.88
CA GLY A 96 -6.30 -25.84 -17.49
C GLY A 96 -5.18 -26.31 -16.56
N SER A 97 -4.58 -27.46 -16.88
CA SER A 97 -3.39 -27.98 -16.18
C SER A 97 -2.11 -27.63 -16.96
N GLU A 98 -0.94 -27.93 -16.39
CA GLU A 98 0.34 -27.74 -17.12
C GLU A 98 0.42 -28.60 -18.39
N VAL A 99 -0.15 -29.81 -18.35
CA VAL A 99 -0.12 -30.76 -19.47
C VAL A 99 -1.22 -30.48 -20.50
N ASN A 100 -2.32 -29.85 -20.09
CA ASN A 100 -3.44 -29.55 -20.98
C ASN A 100 -4.03 -28.16 -20.68
N PRO A 101 -3.32 -27.09 -21.06
CA PRO A 101 -3.71 -25.72 -20.73
C PRO A 101 -5.00 -25.28 -21.46
N GLN A 102 -5.22 -25.79 -22.67
CA GLN A 102 -6.37 -25.43 -23.51
C GLN A 102 -7.67 -26.16 -23.12
N ALA A 103 -7.62 -27.16 -22.24
CA ALA A 103 -8.84 -27.78 -21.71
C ALA A 103 -9.63 -26.85 -20.76
N GLY A 104 -8.96 -25.84 -20.19
CA GLY A 104 -9.55 -24.91 -19.25
C GLY A 104 -10.82 -24.23 -19.79
N ARG A 105 -11.86 -24.14 -18.95
CA ARG A 105 -13.11 -23.45 -19.27
C ARG A 105 -12.86 -22.01 -19.73
N LEU A 106 -11.92 -21.29 -19.10
CA LEU A 106 -11.58 -19.92 -19.47
C LEU A 106 -11.12 -19.83 -20.94
N TRP A 107 -10.15 -20.66 -21.33
CA TRP A 107 -9.65 -20.71 -22.72
C TRP A 107 -10.76 -20.97 -23.74
N ARG A 108 -11.67 -21.89 -23.42
CA ARG A 108 -12.80 -22.25 -24.30
C ARG A 108 -13.88 -21.18 -24.37
N SER A 109 -14.03 -20.37 -23.32
CA SER A 109 -15.11 -19.38 -23.22
C SER A 109 -14.76 -18.03 -23.83
N VAL A 110 -13.47 -17.67 -23.90
CA VAL A 110 -13.05 -16.39 -24.49
C VAL A 110 -13.21 -16.39 -26.02
N SER A 111 -13.71 -15.26 -26.52
CA SER A 111 -13.80 -14.97 -27.94
C SER A 111 -12.60 -14.16 -28.42
N GLU A 112 -12.02 -14.58 -29.54
CA GLU A 112 -10.90 -13.88 -30.20
C GLU A 112 -11.27 -12.43 -30.50
N SER A 113 -10.36 -11.50 -30.18
CA SER A 113 -10.50 -10.05 -30.43
C SER A 113 -11.74 -9.39 -29.82
N ARG A 114 -12.52 -10.07 -28.96
CA ARG A 114 -13.76 -9.55 -28.37
C ARG A 114 -13.76 -9.57 -26.84
N SER A 115 -13.21 -10.61 -26.22
CA SER A 115 -13.22 -10.73 -24.76
C SER A 115 -12.05 -9.98 -24.11
N ASN A 116 -12.34 -9.08 -23.17
CA ASN A 116 -11.39 -8.83 -22.08
C ASN A 116 -11.50 -9.96 -21.05
N VAL A 117 -10.45 -10.14 -20.26
CA VAL A 117 -10.37 -11.19 -19.23
C VAL A 117 -9.99 -10.59 -17.89
N PHE A 118 -10.74 -10.94 -16.84
CA PHE A 118 -10.42 -10.58 -15.47
C PHE A 118 -10.32 -11.84 -14.60
N VAL A 119 -9.17 -12.05 -13.97
CA VAL A 119 -8.95 -13.15 -13.03
C VAL A 119 -8.77 -12.58 -11.65
N TYR A 120 -9.59 -13.02 -10.70
CA TYR A 120 -9.52 -12.65 -9.30
C TYR A 120 -9.37 -13.89 -8.43
N TYR A 121 -8.45 -13.83 -7.46
CA TYR A 121 -8.29 -14.86 -6.44
C TYR A 121 -8.13 -14.20 -5.06
N SER A 122 -8.95 -14.61 -4.08
CA SER A 122 -8.76 -14.33 -2.66
C SER A 122 -8.61 -15.64 -1.89
N GLY A 123 -7.55 -15.77 -1.10
CA GLY A 123 -7.27 -16.99 -0.35
C GLY A 123 -5.81 -17.10 0.12
N HIS A 124 -5.40 -18.31 0.46
CA HIS A 124 -4.02 -18.60 0.84
C HIS A 124 -3.16 -18.76 -0.42
N GLY A 125 -1.97 -18.18 -0.37
CA GLY A 125 -0.86 -18.53 -1.23
C GLY A 125 0.17 -19.28 -0.41
N VAL A 126 0.79 -20.30 -1.00
CA VAL A 126 1.88 -21.03 -0.36
C VAL A 126 3.07 -21.08 -1.28
N PRO A 127 4.27 -20.75 -0.80
CA PRO A 127 5.47 -21.04 -1.53
C PRO A 127 5.92 -22.49 -1.33
N ASP A 128 6.46 -23.09 -2.37
CA ASP A 128 7.24 -24.32 -2.22
C ASP A 128 8.55 -24.01 -1.48
N LEU A 129 8.81 -24.71 -0.39
CA LEU A 129 9.94 -24.41 0.49
C LEU A 129 11.31 -24.69 -0.16
N ALA A 130 11.39 -25.57 -1.16
CA ALA A 130 12.63 -25.97 -1.81
C ALA A 130 12.98 -25.06 -3.00
N THR A 131 12.00 -24.85 -3.87
CA THR A 131 12.10 -24.14 -5.16
C THR A 131 11.70 -22.67 -5.06
N ARG A 132 11.04 -22.28 -3.96
CA ARG A 132 10.45 -20.95 -3.72
C ARG A 132 9.37 -20.56 -4.71
N GLN A 133 8.86 -21.49 -5.52
CA GLN A 133 7.80 -21.18 -6.47
C GLN A 133 6.48 -20.94 -5.73
N PRO A 134 5.70 -19.91 -6.09
CA PRO A 134 4.40 -19.63 -5.46
C PRO A 134 3.28 -20.48 -6.06
N PHE A 135 2.34 -20.89 -5.20
CA PHE A 135 1.14 -21.66 -5.54
C PHE A 135 -0.08 -20.99 -4.92
N LEU A 136 -1.20 -21.03 -5.64
CA LEU A 136 -2.51 -20.78 -5.05
C LEU A 136 -2.93 -22.05 -4.30
N LEU A 137 -3.34 -21.93 -3.04
CA LEU A 137 -3.78 -23.07 -2.25
C LEU A 137 -5.27 -23.36 -2.55
N PRO A 138 -5.62 -24.52 -3.13
CA PRO A 138 -7.01 -24.92 -3.28
C PRO A 138 -7.62 -25.25 -1.91
N GLN A 139 -8.95 -25.29 -1.81
CA GLN A 139 -9.63 -25.56 -0.54
C GLN A 139 -9.26 -26.91 0.08
N ASP A 140 -9.04 -27.92 -0.74
CA ASP A 140 -8.62 -29.27 -0.36
C ASP A 140 -7.10 -29.44 -0.28
N GLY A 141 -6.34 -28.39 -0.61
CA GLY A 141 -4.88 -28.39 -0.59
C GLY A 141 -4.28 -28.52 0.81
N ASN A 142 -3.14 -29.20 0.88
CA ASN A 142 -2.30 -29.25 2.07
C ASN A 142 -1.18 -28.19 1.92
N PRO A 143 -1.09 -27.20 2.82
CA PRO A 143 -0.10 -26.13 2.67
C PRO A 143 1.36 -26.61 2.76
N ASN A 144 1.61 -27.82 3.31
CA ASN A 144 2.94 -28.42 3.42
C ASN A 144 3.28 -29.35 2.24
N LEU A 145 2.35 -29.61 1.32
CA LEU A 145 2.56 -30.47 0.15
C LEU A 145 2.31 -29.69 -1.14
N THR A 146 3.39 -29.28 -1.79
CA THR A 146 3.37 -28.47 -3.01
C THR A 146 2.52 -29.06 -4.13
N GLU A 147 2.49 -30.40 -4.28
CA GLU A 147 1.72 -31.08 -5.33
C GLU A 147 0.20 -30.88 -5.21
N THR A 148 -0.26 -30.44 -4.04
CA THR A 148 -1.68 -30.14 -3.79
C THR A 148 -2.03 -28.67 -4.10
N GLY A 149 -1.05 -27.86 -4.48
CA GLY A 149 -1.21 -26.46 -4.87
C GLY A 149 -1.41 -26.27 -6.38
N TYR A 150 -2.07 -25.19 -6.79
CA TYR A 150 -2.12 -24.79 -8.19
C TYR A 150 -0.97 -23.81 -8.49
N SER A 151 -0.01 -24.24 -9.32
CA SER A 151 1.21 -23.48 -9.64
C SER A 151 0.89 -22.12 -10.24
N LEU A 152 1.43 -21.04 -9.65
CA LEU A 152 1.25 -19.70 -10.20
C LEU A 152 2.00 -19.56 -11.54
N GLN A 153 3.08 -20.31 -11.73
CA GLN A 153 3.76 -20.40 -13.02
C GLN A 153 2.89 -21.09 -14.08
N ALA A 154 2.17 -22.16 -13.71
CA ALA A 154 1.18 -22.78 -14.59
C ALA A 154 0.07 -21.80 -14.96
N LEU A 155 -0.48 -21.09 -13.97
CA LEU A 155 -1.51 -20.07 -14.19
C LEU A 155 -1.07 -19.07 -15.25
N TYR A 156 0.06 -18.40 -15.06
CA TYR A 156 0.51 -17.38 -16.00
C TYR A 156 0.86 -17.94 -17.38
N ARG A 157 1.43 -19.15 -17.47
CA ARG A 157 1.67 -19.80 -18.78
C ARG A 157 0.36 -20.06 -19.53
N ASN A 158 -0.67 -20.55 -18.82
CA ASN A 158 -1.97 -20.84 -19.41
C ASN A 158 -2.69 -19.53 -19.80
N LEU A 159 -2.59 -18.50 -18.96
CA LEU A 159 -3.14 -17.18 -19.25
C LEU A 159 -2.41 -16.47 -20.39
N GLU A 160 -1.12 -16.73 -20.62
CA GLU A 160 -0.42 -16.19 -21.79
C GLU A 160 -1.00 -16.77 -23.09
N LEU A 161 -1.40 -18.04 -23.11
CA LEU A 161 -2.15 -18.58 -24.24
C LEU A 161 -3.44 -17.79 -24.41
N VAL A 162 -4.26 -17.65 -23.35
CA VAL A 162 -5.49 -16.84 -23.35
C VAL A 162 -5.23 -15.44 -23.92
N ARG A 163 -4.15 -14.80 -23.48
CA ARG A 163 -3.72 -13.48 -23.91
C ARG A 163 -3.42 -13.41 -25.41
N GLN A 164 -2.78 -14.43 -25.96
CA GLN A 164 -2.51 -14.54 -27.40
C GLN A 164 -3.82 -14.68 -28.19
N LYS A 165 -4.76 -15.50 -27.72
CA LYS A 165 -6.06 -15.71 -28.38
C LYS A 165 -6.94 -14.46 -28.40
N ILE A 166 -7.04 -13.73 -27.29
CA ILE A 166 -7.88 -12.53 -27.24
C ILE A 166 -7.30 -11.34 -28.02
N GLY A 167 -6.01 -11.40 -28.39
CA GLY A 167 -5.35 -10.39 -29.23
C GLY A 167 -4.88 -9.14 -28.48
N SER A 168 -3.93 -8.40 -29.06
CA SER A 168 -3.21 -7.30 -28.38
C SER A 168 -4.10 -6.14 -27.92
N GLN A 169 -5.24 -5.92 -28.59
CA GLN A 169 -6.21 -4.85 -28.29
C GLN A 169 -7.08 -5.14 -27.06
N ARG A 170 -7.13 -6.39 -26.58
CA ARG A 170 -7.90 -6.80 -25.41
C ARG A 170 -7.02 -6.91 -24.17
N GLN A 171 -7.63 -6.65 -23.02
CA GLN A 171 -6.95 -6.63 -21.72
C GLN A 171 -7.11 -7.98 -21.01
N LEU A 172 -6.03 -8.44 -20.38
CA LEU A 172 -6.05 -9.54 -19.42
C LEU A 172 -5.49 -9.03 -18.10
N ILE A 173 -6.35 -8.94 -17.09
CA ILE A 173 -6.01 -8.44 -15.76
C ILE A 173 -6.07 -9.60 -14.77
N VAL A 174 -5.03 -9.74 -13.95
CA VAL A 174 -4.95 -10.74 -12.88
C VAL A 174 -4.78 -10.02 -11.55
N MET A 175 -5.72 -10.21 -10.64
CA MET A 175 -5.71 -9.66 -9.29
C MET A 175 -5.68 -10.79 -8.26
N ILE A 176 -4.66 -10.79 -7.40
CA ILE A 176 -4.44 -11.84 -6.40
C ILE A 176 -4.36 -11.21 -5.00
N ASP A 177 -5.36 -11.47 -4.18
CA ASP A 177 -5.41 -11.12 -2.76
C ASP A 177 -5.01 -12.33 -1.91
N ALA A 178 -3.70 -12.58 -1.82
CA ALA A 178 -3.14 -13.72 -1.09
C ALA A 178 -1.79 -13.38 -0.47
N CYS A 179 -1.51 -13.95 0.71
CA CYS A 179 -0.16 -13.98 1.28
C CYS A 179 0.65 -15.07 0.59
N PHE A 180 1.94 -14.82 0.31
CA PHE A 180 2.89 -15.86 -0.09
C PHE A 180 4.09 -15.98 0.87
N THR A 181 4.04 -15.27 2.01
CA THR A 181 5.09 -15.27 3.05
C THR A 181 5.06 -16.52 3.93
N GLY A 182 4.02 -17.35 3.84
CA GLY A 182 3.76 -18.44 4.79
C GLY A 182 3.14 -17.98 6.12
N GLU A 183 2.82 -16.68 6.26
CA GLU A 183 2.04 -16.13 7.37
C GLU A 183 0.55 -16.03 7.01
N THR A 184 -0.33 -16.08 8.02
CA THR A 184 -1.77 -15.85 7.81
C THR A 184 -2.14 -14.36 7.96
N GLY A 185 -3.39 -14.03 7.62
CA GLY A 185 -3.99 -12.73 7.88
C GLY A 185 -4.15 -12.43 9.38
N ARG A 186 -4.16 -13.45 10.25
CA ARG A 186 -4.23 -13.29 11.71
C ARG A 186 -2.85 -13.08 12.31
N LYS A 187 -2.77 -12.15 13.26
CA LYS A 187 -1.50 -11.82 13.93
C LYS A 187 -1.04 -13.01 14.79
N GLY A 188 0.19 -13.49 14.55
CA GLY A 188 0.80 -14.58 15.32
C GLY A 188 0.47 -15.99 14.84
N GLU A 189 -0.32 -16.15 13.77
CA GLU A 189 -0.63 -17.45 13.17
C GLU A 189 0.21 -17.67 11.90
N SER A 190 0.95 -18.79 11.88
CA SER A 190 1.71 -19.24 10.72
C SER A 190 0.91 -20.26 9.90
N LEU A 191 0.93 -20.10 8.58
CA LEU A 191 0.29 -21.03 7.66
C LEU A 191 1.15 -22.28 7.42
N LEU A 192 2.46 -22.11 7.48
CA LEU A 192 3.44 -23.18 7.31
C LEU A 192 4.08 -23.54 8.64
N ALA A 193 4.49 -24.80 8.81
CA ALA A 193 5.31 -25.22 9.96
C ALA A 193 6.66 -24.48 10.01
N VAL A 194 7.05 -23.82 8.91
CA VAL A 194 8.30 -23.09 8.73
C VAL A 194 7.99 -21.72 8.13
N SER A 195 7.40 -20.80 8.90
CA SER A 195 7.45 -19.37 8.56
C SER A 195 8.87 -18.86 8.81
N ALA A 196 9.75 -19.07 7.82
CA ALA A 196 11.14 -18.63 7.91
C ALA A 196 11.23 -17.12 7.67
N PRO A 197 11.81 -16.34 8.61
CA PRO A 197 12.08 -14.92 8.39
C PRO A 197 12.96 -14.72 7.14
N GLY A 198 12.55 -13.83 6.24
CA GLY A 198 13.30 -13.52 5.00
C GLY A 198 13.06 -14.48 3.83
N PHE A 199 12.02 -15.32 3.89
CA PHE A 199 11.59 -16.10 2.75
C PHE A 199 10.82 -15.23 1.74
N THR A 200 11.36 -15.06 0.53
CA THR A 200 10.70 -14.34 -0.57
C THR A 200 10.41 -15.33 -1.71
N PRO A 201 9.14 -15.51 -2.09
CA PRO A 201 8.75 -16.32 -3.24
C PRO A 201 9.38 -15.83 -4.54
N ALA A 202 9.65 -16.75 -5.46
CA ALA A 202 10.07 -16.43 -6.81
C ALA A 202 8.95 -15.67 -7.54
N ARG A 203 9.33 -14.60 -8.27
CA ARG A 203 8.39 -13.86 -9.11
C ARG A 203 8.08 -14.65 -10.38
N PRO A 204 6.81 -14.95 -10.68
CA PRO A 204 6.44 -15.57 -11.94
C PRO A 204 6.86 -14.69 -13.14
N ARG A 205 7.47 -15.31 -14.15
CA ARG A 205 7.71 -14.65 -15.44
C ARG A 205 6.39 -14.61 -16.21
N ALA A 206 5.69 -13.48 -16.17
CA ALA A 206 4.60 -13.17 -17.09
C ALA A 206 5.15 -12.37 -18.27
N GLY A 207 4.62 -12.57 -19.49
CA GLY A 207 4.87 -11.64 -20.59
C GLY A 207 4.35 -10.24 -20.23
N GLY A 208 4.92 -9.18 -20.82
CA GLY A 208 4.50 -7.79 -20.56
C GLY A 208 3.09 -7.43 -21.04
N SER A 209 2.28 -8.43 -21.38
CA SER A 209 0.95 -8.36 -21.98
C SER A 209 -0.18 -8.57 -20.97
N ILE A 210 0.11 -9.13 -19.79
CA ILE A 210 -0.83 -9.37 -18.68
C ILE A 210 -0.61 -8.30 -17.61
N VAL A 211 -1.68 -7.64 -17.18
CA VAL A 211 -1.64 -6.64 -16.09
C VAL A 211 -1.86 -7.33 -14.75
N LYS A 212 -0.87 -7.27 -13.85
CA LYS A 212 -0.94 -7.92 -12.54
C LYS A 212 -1.18 -6.94 -11.40
N LEU A 213 -1.94 -7.39 -10.43
CA LEU A 213 -2.20 -6.72 -9.17
C LEU A 213 -2.08 -7.78 -8.07
N VAL A 214 -1.14 -7.63 -7.17
CA VAL A 214 -0.94 -8.57 -6.06
C VAL A 214 -0.96 -7.83 -4.74
N ALA A 215 -1.65 -8.39 -3.75
CA ALA A 215 -1.85 -7.75 -2.45
C ALA A 215 -0.55 -7.58 -1.65
N THR A 216 0.49 -8.34 -1.97
CA THR A 216 1.78 -8.29 -1.27
C THR A 216 2.97 -8.51 -2.21
N SER A 217 4.10 -7.87 -1.90
CA SER A 217 5.41 -8.02 -2.56
C SER A 217 6.15 -9.30 -2.18
N GLY A 218 5.47 -10.27 -1.57
CA GLY A 218 6.04 -11.55 -1.12
C GLY A 218 6.84 -11.49 0.19
N ALA A 219 7.16 -10.29 0.70
CA ALA A 219 7.82 -10.11 2.01
C ALA A 219 6.88 -9.62 3.12
N THR A 220 5.69 -9.12 2.74
CA THR A 220 4.68 -8.62 3.68
C THR A 220 3.42 -9.48 3.62
N PRO A 221 2.69 -9.62 4.74
CA PRO A 221 1.41 -10.32 4.77
C PRO A 221 0.27 -9.46 4.19
N ALA A 222 -0.78 -10.12 3.70
CA ALA A 222 -2.06 -9.50 3.38
C ALA A 222 -2.90 -9.39 4.66
N ASN A 223 -3.54 -8.24 4.85
CA ASN A 223 -4.37 -7.93 6.01
C ASN A 223 -5.85 -7.82 5.61
N TRP A 224 -6.72 -7.71 6.61
CA TRP A 224 -8.15 -7.54 6.43
C TRP A 224 -8.61 -6.13 6.81
N ASP A 225 -9.66 -5.66 6.14
CA ASP A 225 -10.47 -4.52 6.55
C ASP A 225 -11.67 -5.05 7.33
N GLU A 226 -11.52 -5.18 8.66
CA GLU A 226 -12.55 -5.73 9.56
C GLU A 226 -13.87 -4.97 9.50
N LYS A 227 -13.83 -3.65 9.21
CA LYS A 227 -15.02 -2.81 9.14
C LYS A 227 -15.81 -3.10 7.85
N ALA A 228 -15.11 -3.28 6.73
CA ALA A 228 -15.72 -3.64 5.46
C ALA A 228 -16.00 -5.14 5.34
N LYS A 229 -15.39 -5.98 6.18
CA LYS A 229 -15.40 -7.44 6.09
C LYS A 229 -14.87 -7.94 4.73
N LEU A 230 -13.76 -7.36 4.30
CA LEU A 230 -13.05 -7.63 3.05
C LEU A 230 -11.54 -7.79 3.31
N GLY A 231 -10.80 -8.39 2.38
CA GLY A 231 -9.37 -8.20 2.26
C GLY A 231 -9.03 -6.72 2.16
N LEU A 232 -7.99 -6.25 2.87
CA LEU A 232 -7.63 -4.84 2.90
C LEU A 232 -7.29 -4.33 1.49
N PHE A 233 -6.60 -5.15 0.71
CA PHE A 233 -6.27 -4.85 -0.67
C PHE A 233 -7.52 -4.73 -1.54
N THR A 234 -8.41 -5.72 -1.47
CA THR A 234 -9.68 -5.72 -2.19
C THR A 234 -10.59 -4.53 -1.80
N SER A 235 -10.69 -4.21 -0.51
CA SER A 235 -11.41 -3.04 0.00
C SER A 235 -10.89 -1.74 -0.64
N ARG A 236 -9.58 -1.49 -0.58
CA ARG A 236 -8.99 -0.26 -1.15
C ARG A 236 -9.06 -0.22 -2.67
N PHE A 237 -8.91 -1.36 -3.36
CA PHE A 237 -9.13 -1.42 -4.80
C PHE A 237 -10.55 -0.97 -5.19
N LEU A 238 -11.58 -1.56 -4.55
CA LEU A 238 -12.98 -1.22 -4.83
C LEU A 238 -13.32 0.23 -4.45
N MET A 239 -12.80 0.71 -3.32
CA MET A 239 -12.95 2.11 -2.91
C MET A 239 -12.32 3.09 -3.90
N GLY A 240 -11.12 2.79 -4.39
CA GLY A 240 -10.43 3.56 -5.41
C GLY A 240 -11.22 3.58 -6.72
N ALA A 241 -11.63 2.40 -7.20
CA ALA A 241 -12.44 2.21 -8.40
C ALA A 241 -13.82 2.87 -8.34
N ALA A 242 -14.37 3.07 -7.14
CA ALA A 242 -15.61 3.83 -6.92
C ALA A 242 -15.41 5.35 -6.99
N GLY A 243 -14.21 5.85 -7.30
CA GLY A 243 -13.90 7.26 -7.53
C GLY A 243 -13.02 7.91 -6.47
N LEU A 244 -12.63 7.20 -5.39
CA LEU A 244 -11.71 7.78 -4.41
C LEU A 244 -10.27 7.91 -4.92
N ALA A 245 -9.93 7.17 -5.98
CA ALA A 245 -8.62 7.29 -6.62
C ALA A 245 -8.47 8.56 -7.47
N GLN A 246 -9.57 9.20 -7.86
CA GLN A 246 -9.56 10.31 -8.79
C GLN A 246 -8.79 11.51 -8.20
N ALA A 247 -7.70 11.90 -8.85
CA ALA A 247 -6.91 13.04 -8.42
C ALA A 247 -7.49 14.33 -9.04
N GLY A 248 -8.23 15.09 -8.24
CA GLY A 248 -8.55 16.49 -8.54
C GLY A 248 -9.35 16.73 -9.82
N GLN A 249 -10.67 16.55 -9.75
CA GLN A 249 -11.63 17.37 -10.49
C GLN A 249 -12.95 17.36 -9.74
N SER A 250 -13.18 18.43 -8.97
CA SER A 250 -14.51 18.83 -8.49
C SER A 250 -15.29 19.38 -9.69
N GLY A 251 -15.63 18.51 -10.63
CA GLY A 251 -16.41 18.83 -11.81
C GLY A 251 -17.63 17.93 -11.86
N SER A 252 -18.81 18.50 -11.74
CA SER A 252 -20.05 17.89 -12.20
C SER A 252 -19.89 17.58 -13.69
N SER A 253 -19.46 16.37 -14.02
CA SER A 253 -19.47 15.86 -15.40
C SER A 253 -19.92 14.41 -15.37
N ASN A 254 -20.91 14.11 -16.22
CA ASN A 254 -21.53 12.81 -16.39
C ASN A 254 -20.59 11.75 -17.02
N ASP A 255 -19.27 11.99 -17.04
CA ASP A 255 -18.27 11.11 -17.66
C ASP A 255 -17.01 11.01 -16.77
N MET A 256 -17.21 10.73 -15.47
CA MET A 256 -16.10 10.50 -14.53
C MET A 256 -15.36 9.20 -14.89
N ARG A 257 -14.05 9.31 -15.06
CA ARG A 257 -13.14 8.20 -15.39
C ARG A 257 -11.97 8.15 -14.42
N ILE A 258 -11.46 6.96 -14.13
CA ILE A 258 -10.25 6.75 -13.33
C ILE A 258 -9.14 6.26 -14.25
N VAL A 259 -8.02 6.97 -14.25
CA VAL A 259 -6.82 6.51 -14.96
C VAL A 259 -6.13 5.45 -14.11
N TRP A 260 -5.62 4.38 -14.74
CA TRP A 260 -5.00 3.26 -14.03
C TRP A 260 -3.89 3.69 -13.06
N SER A 261 -3.05 4.65 -13.45
CA SER A 261 -1.97 5.18 -12.61
C SER A 261 -2.48 5.88 -11.35
N GLU A 262 -3.65 6.51 -11.39
CA GLU A 262 -4.31 7.11 -10.23
C GLU A 262 -4.82 6.03 -9.29
N LEU A 263 -5.46 4.98 -9.84
CA LEU A 263 -5.91 3.83 -9.06
C LEU A 263 -4.75 3.12 -8.39
N GLN A 264 -3.68 2.85 -9.13
CA GLN A 264 -2.45 2.26 -8.61
C GLN A 264 -1.90 3.08 -7.44
N SER A 265 -1.71 4.39 -7.65
CA SER A 265 -1.17 5.29 -6.63
C SER A 265 -2.06 5.37 -5.39
N TYR A 266 -3.39 5.35 -5.57
CA TYR A 266 -4.36 5.30 -4.48
C TYR A 266 -4.26 3.99 -3.71
N VAL A 267 -4.34 2.85 -4.39
CA VAL A 267 -4.38 1.53 -3.74
C VAL A 267 -3.10 1.28 -2.95
N VAL A 268 -1.92 1.55 -3.53
CA VAL A 268 -0.64 1.40 -2.84
C VAL A 268 -0.61 2.24 -1.56
N ARG A 269 -0.89 3.53 -1.67
CA ARG A 269 -0.86 4.46 -0.53
C ARG A 269 -1.85 4.06 0.57
N GLU A 270 -3.10 3.78 0.20
CA GLU A 270 -4.15 3.53 1.18
C GLU A 270 -4.04 2.15 1.85
N VAL A 271 -3.54 1.13 1.13
CA VAL A 271 -3.29 -0.19 1.71
C VAL A 271 -2.15 -0.10 2.73
N GLU A 272 -1.02 0.49 2.35
CA GLU A 272 0.11 0.64 3.26
C GLU A 272 -0.26 1.46 4.51
N ALA A 273 -0.96 2.58 4.31
CA ALA A 273 -1.35 3.44 5.41
C ALA A 273 -2.37 2.76 6.34
N ALA A 274 -3.35 2.06 5.79
CA ALA A 274 -4.34 1.34 6.59
C ALA A 274 -3.75 0.13 7.31
N ALA A 275 -2.86 -0.65 6.68
CA ALA A 275 -2.20 -1.77 7.32
C ALA A 275 -1.42 -1.32 8.57
N ARG A 276 -0.62 -0.25 8.43
CA ARG A 276 0.14 0.32 9.56
C ARG A 276 -0.76 0.84 10.68
N ARG A 277 -1.85 1.55 10.33
CA ARG A 277 -2.76 2.14 11.33
C ARG A 277 -3.65 1.11 12.02
N ASP A 278 -4.22 0.17 11.26
CA ASP A 278 -5.34 -0.64 11.72
C ASP A 278 -4.88 -2.00 12.25
N SER A 279 -3.83 -2.61 11.67
CA SER A 279 -3.28 -3.89 12.12
C SER A 279 -1.91 -3.79 12.79
N GLY A 280 -1.23 -2.65 12.64
CA GLY A 280 0.16 -2.47 13.08
C GLY A 280 1.15 -3.35 12.31
N ARG A 281 0.75 -3.88 11.14
CA ARG A 281 1.58 -4.69 10.23
C ARG A 281 1.86 -3.91 8.96
N GLU A 282 2.87 -4.37 8.21
CA GLU A 282 3.12 -3.89 6.86
C GLU A 282 2.30 -4.69 5.84
N GLN A 283 1.90 -4.01 4.78
CA GLN A 283 1.39 -4.62 3.54
C GLN A 283 1.76 -3.71 2.39
N ALA A 284 2.51 -4.25 1.44
CA ALA A 284 2.99 -3.51 0.27
C ALA A 284 2.47 -4.21 -1.00
N PRO A 285 1.38 -3.72 -1.61
CA PRO A 285 0.87 -4.30 -2.85
C PRO A 285 1.78 -3.97 -4.03
N GLU A 286 1.89 -4.89 -4.99
CA GLU A 286 2.56 -4.64 -6.28
C GLU A 286 1.51 -4.62 -7.40
N ILE A 287 1.51 -3.56 -8.19
CA ILE A 287 0.55 -3.35 -9.29
C ILE A 287 1.36 -2.93 -10.52
N ASP A 288 1.16 -3.62 -11.64
CA ASP A 288 1.80 -3.28 -12.91
C ASP A 288 1.24 -1.97 -13.48
N GLU A 289 2.09 -1.23 -14.18
CA GLU A 289 1.66 -0.09 -14.98
C GLU A 289 0.81 -0.56 -16.18
N ALA A 290 -0.23 0.19 -16.51
CA ALA A 290 -1.08 -0.08 -17.67
C ALA A 290 -1.71 1.20 -18.20
N ALA A 291 -1.90 1.28 -19.52
CA ALA A 291 -2.64 2.36 -20.17
C ALA A 291 -4.15 2.02 -20.23
N ILE A 292 -4.79 1.93 -19.06
CA ILE A 292 -6.21 1.57 -18.91
C ILE A 292 -6.97 2.75 -18.30
N VAL A 293 -8.20 2.95 -18.75
CA VAL A 293 -9.15 3.89 -18.15
C VAL A 293 -10.42 3.14 -17.74
N LEU A 294 -10.81 3.31 -16.48
CA LEU A 294 -11.97 2.67 -15.87
C LEU A 294 -13.15 3.66 -15.79
N PRO A 295 -14.38 3.20 -16.07
CA PRO A 295 -15.57 3.97 -15.76
C PRO A 295 -15.75 4.08 -14.24
N VAL A 296 -16.24 5.22 -13.77
CA VAL A 296 -16.68 5.39 -12.37
C VAL A 296 -18.17 5.09 -12.27
N ALA A 297 -18.54 4.23 -11.35
CA ALA A 297 -19.94 3.98 -11.00
C ALA A 297 -20.16 4.09 -9.49
N LEU A 298 -21.40 3.87 -9.05
CA LEU A 298 -21.71 3.77 -7.63
C LEU A 298 -20.88 2.66 -6.96
N PRO A 299 -20.41 2.88 -5.72
CA PRO A 299 -19.67 1.86 -4.99
C PRO A 299 -20.52 0.61 -4.79
N VAL A 300 -19.90 -0.57 -4.87
CA VAL A 300 -20.58 -1.82 -4.51
C VAL A 300 -21.00 -1.80 -3.03
N PRO A 301 -22.08 -2.51 -2.64
CA PRO A 301 -22.62 -2.45 -1.28
C PRO A 301 -21.58 -2.68 -0.18
N ALA A 302 -20.61 -3.59 -0.41
CA ALA A 302 -19.57 -3.93 0.55
C ALA A 302 -18.67 -2.73 0.95
N VAL A 303 -18.47 -1.75 0.07
CA VAL A 303 -17.65 -0.56 0.34
C VAL A 303 -18.43 0.76 0.32
N ALA A 304 -19.73 0.74 -0.02
CA ALA A 304 -20.54 1.95 -0.18
C ALA A 304 -20.51 2.88 1.03
N ARG A 305 -20.66 2.31 2.23
CA ARG A 305 -20.59 3.07 3.48
C ARG A 305 -19.19 3.66 3.72
N ALA A 306 -18.14 2.89 3.51
CA ALA A 306 -16.76 3.36 3.68
C ALA A 306 -16.42 4.50 2.70
N VAL A 307 -16.82 4.35 1.43
CA VAL A 307 -16.67 5.39 0.40
C VAL A 307 -17.43 6.66 0.80
N GLY A 308 -18.69 6.53 1.25
CA GLY A 308 -19.48 7.67 1.67
C GLY A 308 -18.88 8.41 2.87
N LEU A 309 -18.35 7.68 3.86
CA LEU A 309 -17.64 8.27 5.01
C LEU A 309 -16.40 9.05 4.58
N THR A 310 -15.57 8.46 3.71
CA THR A 310 -14.36 9.15 3.22
C THR A 310 -14.71 10.40 2.40
N ARG A 311 -15.77 10.34 1.58
CA ARG A 311 -16.27 11.50 0.82
C ARG A 311 -16.79 12.59 1.76
N ASP A 312 -17.59 12.23 2.75
CA ASP A 312 -18.13 13.16 3.74
C ASP A 312 -17.00 13.86 4.51
N GLU A 313 -16.03 13.12 5.01
CA GLU A 313 -14.87 13.69 5.70
C GLU A 313 -14.05 14.63 4.79
N ALA A 314 -13.82 14.27 3.53
CA ALA A 314 -13.12 15.12 2.59
C ALA A 314 -13.91 16.42 2.29
N ASN A 315 -15.23 16.31 2.10
CA ASN A 315 -16.12 17.45 1.88
C ASN A 315 -16.13 18.39 3.10
N TRP A 316 -16.23 17.81 4.31
CA TRP A 316 -16.17 18.54 5.56
C TRP A 316 -14.85 19.27 5.75
N ARG A 317 -13.71 18.59 5.56
CA ARG A 317 -12.38 19.20 5.68
C ARG A 317 -12.22 20.39 4.74
N ARG A 318 -12.71 20.29 3.50
CA ARG A 318 -12.70 21.42 2.55
C ARG A 318 -13.59 22.57 3.02
N ALA A 319 -14.82 22.29 3.46
CA ALA A 319 -15.73 23.32 3.95
C ALA A 319 -15.19 24.03 5.20
N LYS A 320 -14.62 23.29 6.14
CA LYS A 320 -13.98 23.83 7.34
C LYS A 320 -12.75 24.67 7.00
N ALA A 321 -11.90 24.21 6.08
CA ALA A 321 -10.68 24.91 5.67
C ALA A 321 -10.98 26.21 4.90
N ALA A 322 -12.03 26.23 4.07
CA ALA A 322 -12.47 27.44 3.37
C ALA A 322 -12.84 28.56 4.35
N GLY A 323 -13.34 28.20 5.54
CA GLY A 323 -13.57 29.18 6.58
C GLY A 323 -14.65 30.20 6.24
N GLU A 324 -15.55 29.92 5.29
CA GLU A 324 -16.65 30.79 4.86
C GLU A 324 -18.03 30.20 5.22
N ARG A 325 -19.03 31.07 5.42
CA ARG A 325 -20.42 30.65 5.71
C ARG A 325 -20.99 29.80 4.58
N SER A 326 -20.83 30.28 3.34
CA SER A 326 -21.27 29.61 2.10
C SER A 326 -20.71 28.19 1.96
N ALA A 327 -19.48 27.96 2.39
CA ALA A 327 -18.83 26.65 2.33
C ALA A 327 -19.47 25.64 3.29
N LEU A 328 -19.79 26.05 4.51
CA LEU A 328 -20.49 25.23 5.51
C LEU A 328 -21.93 24.96 5.11
N GLU A 329 -22.65 25.97 4.61
CA GLU A 329 -24.00 25.81 4.06
C GLU A 329 -24.00 24.86 2.86
N GLY A 330 -23.04 25.01 1.95
CA GLY A 330 -22.87 24.13 0.81
C GLY A 330 -22.51 22.69 1.19
N TYR A 331 -21.76 22.48 2.29
CA TYR A 331 -21.52 21.15 2.84
C TYR A 331 -22.83 20.52 3.31
N ILE A 332 -23.61 21.21 4.15
CA ILE A 332 -24.88 20.71 4.67
C ILE A 332 -25.89 20.46 3.54
N ALA A 333 -25.96 21.34 2.55
CA ALA A 333 -26.89 21.21 1.42
C ALA A 333 -26.57 20.03 0.50
N ARG A 334 -25.29 19.65 0.39
CA ARG A 334 -24.84 18.49 -0.40
C ARG A 334 -24.74 17.20 0.39
N CYS A 335 -25.01 17.24 1.70
CA CYS A 335 -24.99 16.03 2.51
C CYS A 335 -26.07 15.04 2.05
N GLY A 336 -25.65 13.79 1.86
CA GLY A 336 -26.54 12.67 1.57
C GLY A 336 -26.87 11.89 2.85
N GLU A 337 -27.11 10.58 2.71
CA GLU A 337 -27.38 9.68 3.84
C GLU A 337 -26.26 9.66 4.90
N ILE A 338 -25.01 9.87 4.48
CA ILE A 338 -23.84 9.96 5.36
C ILE A 338 -23.42 11.43 5.47
N CYS A 339 -23.60 11.99 6.67
CA CYS A 339 -23.27 13.38 7.00
C CYS A 339 -22.84 13.48 8.47
N GLN A 340 -21.66 12.97 8.82
CA GLN A 340 -21.19 12.85 10.20
C GLN A 340 -20.97 14.21 10.87
N TYR A 341 -20.63 15.24 10.09
CA TYR A 341 -20.25 16.55 10.61
C TYR A 341 -21.38 17.58 10.52
N ARG A 342 -22.63 17.16 10.27
CA ARG A 342 -23.78 18.07 10.15
C ARG A 342 -23.94 18.98 11.35
N GLU A 343 -23.99 18.39 12.55
CA GLU A 343 -24.22 19.13 13.79
C GLU A 343 -23.06 20.10 14.07
N VAL A 344 -21.82 19.65 13.87
CA VAL A 344 -20.62 20.50 14.00
C VAL A 344 -20.65 21.67 12.99
N ALA A 345 -21.08 21.43 11.75
CA ALA A 345 -21.22 22.47 10.74
C ALA A 345 -22.29 23.51 11.14
N MET A 346 -23.41 23.05 11.68
CA MET A 346 -24.49 23.90 12.17
C MET A 346 -24.05 24.77 13.36
N GLU A 347 -23.32 24.19 14.32
CA GLU A 347 -22.76 24.93 15.45
C GLU A 347 -21.78 26.02 14.99
N LEU A 348 -20.88 25.71 14.05
CA LEU A 348 -19.97 26.70 13.48
C LEU A 348 -20.71 27.83 12.76
N LEU A 349 -21.81 27.53 12.06
CA LEU A 349 -22.64 28.54 11.41
C LEU A 349 -23.31 29.47 12.41
N LEU A 350 -23.85 28.92 13.50
CA LEU A 350 -24.44 29.69 14.58
C LEU A 350 -23.40 30.56 15.28
N ASP A 351 -22.22 30.03 15.53
CA ASP A 351 -21.15 30.76 16.18
C ASP A 351 -20.67 31.95 15.34
N ARG A 352 -20.47 31.74 14.04
CA ARG A 352 -20.13 32.81 13.09
C ARG A 352 -21.19 33.89 13.02
N ARG A 353 -22.47 33.51 13.06
CA ARG A 353 -23.57 34.46 13.11
C ARG A 353 -23.47 35.32 14.37
N ARG A 354 -23.25 34.70 15.53
CA ARG A 354 -23.05 35.44 16.79
C ARG A 354 -21.84 36.37 16.72
N SER A 355 -20.71 35.92 16.19
CA SER A 355 -19.52 36.78 16.04
C SER A 355 -19.78 37.97 15.11
N ALA A 356 -20.52 37.77 14.00
CA ALA A 356 -20.89 38.86 13.08
C ALA A 356 -21.86 39.86 13.72
N GLU A 357 -22.84 39.37 14.47
CA GLU A 357 -23.77 40.22 15.25
C GLU A 357 -23.01 41.02 16.33
N ALA A 358 -22.01 40.42 16.98
CA ALA A 358 -21.17 41.10 17.98
C ALA A 358 -20.26 42.16 17.36
N ALA A 359 -19.64 41.88 16.21
CA ALA A 359 -18.83 42.88 15.49
C ALA A 359 -19.68 44.06 15.00
N THR A 360 -20.93 43.81 14.61
CA THR A 360 -21.88 44.86 14.25
C THR A 360 -22.27 45.71 15.47
N ASP A 361 -22.52 45.08 16.62
CA ASP A 361 -22.79 45.78 17.89
C ASP A 361 -21.61 46.68 18.31
N GLU A 362 -20.38 46.16 18.23
CA GLU A 362 -19.15 46.92 18.48
C GLU A 362 -19.02 48.15 17.57
N GLN A 363 -19.20 47.98 16.26
CA GLN A 363 -19.12 49.10 15.31
C GLN A 363 -20.20 50.15 15.57
N ASN A 364 -21.43 49.73 15.88
CA ASN A 364 -22.50 50.63 16.24
C ASN A 364 -22.19 51.39 17.52
N TRP A 365 -21.64 50.72 18.53
CA TRP A 365 -21.20 51.34 19.77
C TRP A 365 -20.11 52.40 19.51
N GLN A 366 -19.03 52.04 18.80
CA GLN A 366 -17.93 52.96 18.49
C GLN A 366 -18.42 54.22 17.77
N ARG A 367 -19.32 54.06 16.78
CA ARG A 367 -19.88 55.18 16.02
C ARG A 367 -20.80 56.07 16.85
N LEU A 368 -21.75 55.48 17.58
CA LEU A 368 -22.81 56.22 18.28
C LEU A 368 -22.34 56.81 19.61
N SER A 369 -21.46 56.13 20.34
CA SER A 369 -20.88 56.65 21.59
C SER A 369 -19.99 57.87 21.33
N ALA A 370 -19.20 57.87 20.25
CA ALA A 370 -18.40 59.02 19.83
C ALA A 370 -19.25 60.26 19.51
N ALA A 371 -20.48 60.06 19.05
CA ALA A 371 -21.46 61.13 18.81
C ALA A 371 -22.35 61.46 20.03
N GLY A 372 -22.17 60.78 21.17
CA GLY A 372 -23.01 60.92 22.36
C GLY A 372 -24.44 60.37 22.19
N GLN A 373 -24.71 59.61 21.14
CA GLN A 373 -26.05 59.12 20.77
C GLN A 373 -26.38 57.78 21.46
N TYR A 374 -26.36 57.74 22.80
CA TYR A 374 -26.54 56.50 23.57
C TYR A 374 -27.95 55.90 23.49
N GLU A 375 -28.99 56.73 23.38
CA GLU A 375 -30.37 56.24 23.18
C GLU A 375 -30.54 55.53 21.84
N GLU A 376 -29.88 56.04 20.79
CA GLU A 376 -29.94 55.45 19.46
C GLU A 376 -29.23 54.09 19.42
N TYR A 377 -28.12 53.95 20.15
CA TYR A 377 -27.47 52.64 20.35
C TYR A 377 -28.43 51.64 21.02
N LEU A 378 -29.08 52.03 22.12
CA LEU A 378 -30.00 51.15 22.86
C LEU A 378 -31.24 50.75 22.04
N LYS A 379 -31.74 51.63 21.16
CA LYS A 379 -32.83 51.34 20.23
C LYS A 379 -32.39 50.40 19.10
N GLY A 380 -31.13 50.52 18.65
CA GLY A 380 -30.59 49.77 17.52
C GLY A 380 -29.99 48.40 17.88
N CYS A 381 -29.54 48.19 19.11
CA CYS A 381 -28.93 46.92 19.52
C CYS A 381 -29.99 45.79 19.57
N ARG A 382 -29.63 44.59 19.08
CA ARG A 382 -30.54 43.44 18.92
C ARG A 382 -30.22 42.30 19.89
N VAL A 383 -29.97 41.10 19.37
CA VAL A 383 -29.68 39.87 20.13
C VAL A 383 -28.39 40.02 20.93
N ILE A 384 -27.38 40.66 20.33
CA ILE A 384 -26.15 41.06 21.00
C ILE A 384 -26.21 42.57 21.27
N CYS A 385 -25.98 42.95 22.53
CA CYS A 385 -26.01 44.32 23.02
C CYS A 385 -25.03 44.46 24.20
N ALA A 386 -23.73 44.33 23.91
CA ALA A 386 -22.66 44.22 24.90
C ALA A 386 -22.51 45.51 25.74
N TYR A 387 -22.83 46.66 25.17
CA TYR A 387 -22.63 47.98 25.80
C TYR A 387 -23.89 48.57 26.44
N ARG A 388 -24.95 47.77 26.59
CA ARG A 388 -26.24 48.23 27.16
C ARG A 388 -26.08 48.96 28.49
N THR A 389 -25.36 48.34 29.44
CA THR A 389 -25.18 48.87 30.79
C THR A 389 -24.37 50.16 30.80
N VAL A 390 -23.37 50.26 29.94
CA VAL A 390 -22.53 51.44 29.77
C VAL A 390 -23.35 52.60 29.19
N ALA A 391 -24.10 52.36 28.11
CA ALA A 391 -24.99 53.35 27.49
C ALA A 391 -26.03 53.91 28.48
N GLN A 392 -26.68 53.02 29.24
CA GLN A 392 -27.62 53.40 30.29
C GLN A 392 -26.97 54.22 31.42
N GLY A 393 -25.68 53.97 31.70
CA GLY A 393 -24.90 54.77 32.65
C GLY A 393 -24.70 56.22 32.19
N TYR A 394 -24.29 56.42 30.94
CA TYR A 394 -24.10 57.76 30.38
C TYR A 394 -25.40 58.57 30.30
N LEU A 395 -26.53 57.93 29.95
CA LEU A 395 -27.84 58.61 29.94
C LEU A 395 -28.28 59.05 31.33
N ARG A 396 -28.05 58.23 32.37
CA ARG A 396 -28.32 58.63 33.76
C ARG A 396 -27.49 59.84 34.18
N LEU A 397 -26.21 59.89 33.81
CA LEU A 397 -25.35 61.04 34.08
C LEU A 397 -25.78 62.29 33.30
N ALA A 398 -26.28 62.13 32.07
CA ALA A 398 -26.79 63.24 31.27
C ALA A 398 -28.08 63.83 31.87
N HIS A 399 -29.03 63.00 32.32
CA HIS A 399 -30.24 63.46 32.99
C HIS A 399 -29.95 64.08 34.38
N ALA A 400 -29.02 63.50 35.15
CA ALA A 400 -28.61 64.09 36.43
C ALA A 400 -28.00 65.50 36.27
N LYS A 401 -27.40 65.81 35.11
CA LYS A 401 -26.92 67.16 34.78
C LYS A 401 -28.02 68.11 34.29
N SER A 402 -29.11 67.61 33.72
CA SER A 402 -30.24 68.45 33.29
C SER A 402 -31.17 68.86 34.43
N ASP A 403 -31.24 68.04 35.49
CA ASP A 403 -32.23 68.21 36.56
C ASP A 403 -31.77 69.12 37.71
N GLY A 404 -30.59 69.75 37.59
CA GLY A 404 -30.16 70.83 38.50
C GLY A 404 -29.56 70.41 39.84
N ASP A 405 -29.32 69.11 40.08
CA ASP A 405 -28.69 68.63 41.32
C ASP A 405 -27.17 68.47 41.16
N ALA A 406 -26.47 69.60 41.11
CA ALA A 406 -25.01 69.67 40.93
C ALA A 406 -24.19 69.46 42.23
N GLU A 407 -24.76 68.91 43.32
CA GLU A 407 -24.02 68.80 44.58
C GLU A 407 -24.29 67.51 45.37
N LYS A 408 -24.12 66.34 44.72
CA LYS A 408 -23.74 65.09 45.43
C LYS A 408 -23.33 63.92 44.53
N LEU A 409 -22.44 64.12 43.56
CA LEU A 409 -21.76 62.98 42.91
C LEU A 409 -20.35 63.35 42.42
N GLN A 410 -19.56 63.94 43.32
CA GLN A 410 -18.10 64.06 43.20
C GLN A 410 -17.41 63.08 44.16
N SER A 411 -17.70 61.80 44.00
CA SER A 411 -16.86 60.70 44.51
C SER A 411 -17.15 59.43 43.71
N GLY A 412 -16.58 59.35 42.52
CA GLY A 412 -16.69 58.14 41.68
C GLY A 412 -16.39 58.32 40.20
N ALA A 413 -16.19 59.55 39.71
CA ALA A 413 -15.79 59.80 38.32
C ALA A 413 -14.26 59.81 38.21
N ALA A 414 -13.66 58.64 38.02
CA ALA A 414 -12.39 58.56 37.31
C ALA A 414 -12.69 58.86 35.82
N GLN A 415 -12.05 59.89 35.26
CA GLN A 415 -12.03 60.10 33.82
C GLN A 415 -11.31 58.91 33.15
N PRO A 416 -11.88 58.25 32.13
CA PRO A 416 -11.08 57.40 31.25
C PRO A 416 -10.45 58.25 30.15
N SER A 417 -9.12 58.15 30.04
CA SER A 417 -8.30 58.67 28.94
C SER A 417 -8.64 57.98 27.60
N PRO A 418 -8.40 58.61 26.44
CA PRO A 418 -8.68 58.05 25.11
C PRO A 418 -7.60 57.05 24.62
N THR A 419 -7.12 56.18 25.50
CA THR A 419 -6.19 55.09 25.14
C THR A 419 -6.37 53.94 26.11
N GLU A 420 -7.45 53.19 25.94
CA GLU A 420 -7.51 51.79 26.38
C GLU A 420 -8.29 51.02 25.32
N GLN A 421 -7.56 50.51 24.33
CA GLN A 421 -8.10 49.48 23.45
C GLN A 421 -8.56 48.32 24.33
N PRO A 422 -9.75 47.74 24.13
CA PRO A 422 -10.02 46.42 24.63
C PRO A 422 -9.01 45.50 23.95
N GLY A 423 -8.08 44.93 24.73
CA GLY A 423 -7.37 43.73 24.29
C GLY A 423 -8.39 42.67 23.84
N PRO A 424 -8.02 41.77 22.92
CA PRO A 424 -8.93 40.76 22.42
C PRO A 424 -9.57 40.01 23.60
N ALA A 425 -10.90 39.92 23.61
CA ALA A 425 -11.61 39.05 24.53
C ALA A 425 -10.97 37.65 24.46
N PRO A 426 -10.63 37.02 25.59
CA PRO A 426 -10.09 35.68 25.56
C PRO A 426 -11.12 34.76 24.90
N ALA A 427 -10.65 33.97 23.93
CA ALA A 427 -11.38 32.83 23.41
C ALA A 427 -11.94 32.00 24.57
N PRO A 428 -13.14 31.39 24.44
CA PRO A 428 -13.65 30.49 25.46
C PRO A 428 -12.69 29.31 25.59
N LEU A 429 -11.89 29.31 26.65
CA LEU A 429 -11.21 28.13 27.13
C LEU A 429 -12.32 27.20 27.63
N LEU A 430 -12.68 26.24 26.77
CA LEU A 430 -13.21 24.96 27.20
C LEU A 430 -12.18 24.38 28.17
N THR A 431 -12.38 24.56 29.47
CA THR A 431 -11.90 23.62 30.46
C THR A 431 -12.78 22.37 30.34
N PRO A 432 -12.23 21.20 29.98
CA PRO A 432 -12.89 19.96 30.34
C PRO A 432 -12.82 19.86 31.86
N SER A 433 -13.98 19.92 32.50
CA SER A 433 -14.16 19.39 33.84
C SER A 433 -13.76 17.92 33.81
N GLN A 434 -12.58 17.61 34.35
CA GLN A 434 -12.26 16.24 34.77
C GLN A 434 -13.22 15.87 35.91
N PRO A 435 -13.97 14.77 35.81
CA PRO A 435 -14.50 14.11 36.99
C PRO A 435 -13.35 13.50 37.77
N ALA A 436 -13.34 13.74 39.08
CA ALA A 436 -12.48 13.07 40.03
C ALA A 436 -12.71 11.55 39.98
N SER A 437 -11.64 10.79 39.72
CA SER A 437 -11.47 9.39 40.11
C SER A 437 -9.98 9.06 40.09
N ALA A 438 -9.35 9.15 41.27
CA ALA A 438 -8.09 8.55 41.72
C ALA A 438 -6.95 8.34 40.69
N PRO A 439 -5.81 9.05 40.82
CA PRO A 439 -4.57 8.59 40.22
C PRO A 439 -3.99 7.45 41.05
N LEU A 440 -4.00 6.24 40.49
CA LEU A 440 -2.96 5.27 40.78
C LEU A 440 -1.62 5.92 40.38
N LYS A 441 -0.83 6.23 41.40
CA LYS A 441 0.62 6.43 41.42
C LYS A 441 1.31 6.13 40.07
N PRO A 442 1.85 7.11 39.34
CA PRO A 442 2.82 6.83 38.29
C PRO A 442 4.05 6.24 38.98
N GLU A 443 4.38 4.99 38.65
CA GLU A 443 5.70 4.47 38.93
C GLU A 443 6.71 5.44 38.31
N ALA A 444 7.59 5.97 39.16
CA ALA A 444 8.74 6.73 38.76
C ALA A 444 9.52 5.90 37.72
N GLY A 445 9.48 6.34 36.46
CA GLY A 445 10.41 5.86 35.45
C GLY A 445 11.83 6.12 35.96
N ALA A 446 12.65 5.07 35.93
CA ALA A 446 14.03 5.07 36.39
C ALA A 446 14.80 6.35 36.00
N PRO A 447 15.76 6.80 36.84
CA PRO A 447 16.54 8.00 36.57
C PRO A 447 17.30 7.82 35.25
N GLY A 448 16.86 8.50 34.19
CA GLY A 448 17.51 8.44 32.89
C GLY A 448 16.61 8.39 31.66
N ASN A 449 15.32 8.72 31.71
CA ASN A 449 14.47 8.79 30.50
C ASN A 449 13.81 10.17 30.31
N ASP A 450 14.61 11.24 30.42
CA ASP A 450 14.16 12.59 30.07
C ASP A 450 13.84 12.66 28.56
N PRO A 451 12.64 13.10 28.15
CA PRO A 451 12.25 13.24 26.75
C PRO A 451 13.23 14.06 25.90
N GLN A 452 13.90 15.06 26.46
CA GLN A 452 14.91 15.85 25.74
C GLN A 452 16.18 15.04 25.47
N VAL A 453 16.61 14.23 26.43
CA VAL A 453 17.77 13.33 26.29
C VAL A 453 17.45 12.20 25.31
N ILE A 454 16.23 11.65 25.34
CA ILE A 454 15.79 10.63 24.38
C ILE A 454 15.80 11.18 22.95
N LYS A 455 15.26 12.39 22.73
CA LYS A 455 15.30 13.04 21.40
C LYS A 455 16.73 13.26 20.93
N ALA A 456 17.60 13.78 21.80
CA ALA A 456 19.01 13.98 21.46
C ALA A 456 19.70 12.65 21.09
N LEU A 457 19.38 11.57 21.79
CA LEU A 457 19.93 10.25 21.52
C LEU A 457 19.42 9.67 20.20
N GLN A 458 18.13 9.80 19.91
CA GLN A 458 17.52 9.35 18.65
C GLN A 458 18.11 10.10 17.44
N VAL A 459 18.35 11.41 17.57
CA VAL A 459 19.03 12.22 16.54
C VAL A 459 20.42 11.65 16.24
N GLU A 460 21.23 11.40 17.27
CA GLU A 460 22.60 10.91 17.09
C GLU A 460 22.62 9.47 16.57
N LEU A 461 21.74 8.59 17.06
CA LEU A 461 21.60 7.23 16.56
C LEU A 461 21.16 7.18 15.09
N LYS A 462 20.31 8.13 14.67
CA LYS A 462 19.90 8.26 13.28
C LYS A 462 21.04 8.76 12.41
N ARG A 463 21.83 9.72 12.90
CA ARG A 463 23.03 10.25 12.23
C ARG A 463 24.07 9.16 11.93
N VAL A 464 24.30 8.24 12.87
CA VAL A 464 25.24 7.12 12.70
C VAL A 464 24.63 5.90 11.98
N GLY A 465 23.38 6.04 11.50
CA GLY A 465 22.68 5.04 10.69
C GLY A 465 22.04 3.88 11.48
N CYS A 466 21.99 3.97 12.80
CA CYS A 466 21.51 2.91 13.68
C CYS A 466 20.02 3.02 14.06
N HIS A 467 19.38 4.16 13.79
CA HIS A 467 17.96 4.39 14.06
C HIS A 467 17.19 4.75 12.78
N ALA A 468 16.23 3.90 12.40
CA ALA A 468 15.38 4.08 11.22
C ALA A 468 14.03 4.76 11.53
N GLY A 469 13.67 4.91 12.82
CA GLY A 469 12.41 5.47 13.29
C GLY A 469 12.32 7.00 13.23
N ALA A 470 11.16 7.53 13.65
CA ALA A 470 10.95 8.95 13.88
C ALA A 470 11.61 9.38 15.20
N ILE A 471 12.01 10.65 15.30
CA ILE A 471 12.51 11.24 16.56
C ILE A 471 11.28 11.71 17.34
N ASP A 472 10.67 10.79 18.06
CA ASP A 472 9.44 10.99 18.84
C ASP A 472 9.72 11.40 20.30
N GLY A 473 10.93 11.16 20.81
CA GLY A 473 11.28 11.40 22.21
C GLY A 473 10.79 10.34 23.17
N GLU A 474 10.35 9.18 22.66
CA GLU A 474 9.88 8.06 23.45
C GLU A 474 10.95 6.98 23.60
N TRP A 475 11.13 6.50 24.83
CA TRP A 475 12.03 5.36 25.12
C TRP A 475 11.35 4.02 24.79
N GLY A 476 11.03 3.82 23.51
CA GLY A 476 10.35 2.63 23.01
C GLY A 476 11.30 1.54 22.47
N ALA A 477 10.72 0.42 22.04
CA ALA A 477 11.45 -0.73 21.48
C ALA A 477 12.37 -0.36 20.31
N SER A 478 11.95 0.59 19.47
CA SER A 478 12.74 1.12 18.34
C SER A 478 14.01 1.84 18.80
N THR A 479 13.92 2.69 19.83
CA THR A 479 15.07 3.41 20.42
C THR A 479 16.04 2.43 21.08
N GLN A 480 15.52 1.44 21.82
CA GLN A 480 16.34 0.39 22.45
C GLN A 480 17.03 -0.51 21.40
N GLN A 481 16.34 -0.86 20.31
CA GLN A 481 16.91 -1.64 19.22
C GLN A 481 18.01 -0.86 18.49
N ALA A 482 17.82 0.45 18.29
CA ALA A 482 18.86 1.31 17.72
C ALA A 482 20.11 1.35 18.61
N MET A 483 19.93 1.42 19.93
CA MET A 483 21.05 1.35 20.88
C MET A 483 21.78 0.00 20.84
N ARG A 484 21.03 -1.12 20.77
CA ARG A 484 21.62 -2.46 20.60
C ARG A 484 22.39 -2.60 19.29
N SER A 485 21.86 -2.03 18.20
CA SER A 485 22.53 -2.01 16.90
C SER A 485 23.82 -1.19 16.95
N PHE A 486 23.79 -0.02 17.59
CA PHE A 486 24.97 0.80 17.79
C PHE A 486 26.04 0.06 18.60
N ASN A 487 25.69 -0.50 19.77
CA ASN A 487 26.61 -1.27 20.61
C ASN A 487 27.25 -2.44 19.85
N ARG A 488 26.46 -3.17 19.04
CA ARG A 488 26.94 -4.29 18.23
C ARG A 488 27.98 -3.88 17.19
N HIS A 489 27.76 -2.77 16.49
CA HIS A 489 28.61 -2.37 15.35
C HIS A 489 29.76 -1.43 15.75
N ALA A 490 29.59 -0.63 16.81
CA ALA A 490 30.65 0.21 17.37
C ALA A 490 31.52 -0.54 18.39
N GLY A 491 31.15 -1.76 18.79
CA GLY A 491 31.80 -2.47 19.90
C GLY A 491 31.63 -1.77 21.26
N ALA A 492 30.60 -0.94 21.41
CA ALA A 492 30.34 -0.17 22.62
C ALA A 492 29.48 -0.96 23.62
N LYS A 493 29.55 -0.59 24.90
CA LYS A 493 28.74 -1.15 25.99
C LYS A 493 27.92 -0.04 26.66
N LEU A 494 27.10 0.65 25.89
CA LEU A 494 26.17 1.66 26.42
C LEU A 494 24.93 0.96 27.01
N ASP A 495 24.34 1.57 28.05
CA ASP A 495 23.10 1.06 28.63
C ASP A 495 21.96 1.13 27.60
N THR A 496 21.23 0.02 27.46
CA THR A 496 20.07 -0.11 26.58
C THR A 496 18.74 0.00 27.33
N GLY A 497 18.78 0.11 28.66
CA GLY A 497 17.62 0.23 29.54
C GLY A 497 17.15 1.67 29.75
N ALA A 498 18.04 2.66 29.62
CA ALA A 498 17.69 4.08 29.80
C ALA A 498 18.51 5.04 28.91
N ALA A 499 17.97 6.23 28.64
CA ALA A 499 18.59 7.32 27.89
C ALA A 499 19.54 8.17 28.76
N SER A 500 20.82 7.82 28.80
CA SER A 500 21.79 8.64 29.54
C SER A 500 22.39 9.78 28.69
N PRO A 501 22.63 10.98 29.26
CA PRO A 501 23.39 12.04 28.59
C PRO A 501 24.78 11.58 28.12
N GLY A 502 25.45 10.72 28.90
CA GLY A 502 26.74 10.14 28.54
C GLY A 502 26.68 9.22 27.31
N ALA A 503 25.53 8.60 27.01
CA ALA A 503 25.35 7.85 25.76
C ALA A 503 25.25 8.80 24.56
N VAL A 504 24.58 9.95 24.71
CA VAL A 504 24.48 10.98 23.66
C VAL A 504 25.88 11.46 23.25
N GLU A 505 26.72 11.80 24.23
CA GLU A 505 28.09 12.28 23.97
C GLU A 505 28.96 11.22 23.27
N LYS A 506 28.87 9.96 23.70
CA LYS A 506 29.65 8.86 23.09
C LYS A 506 29.23 8.55 21.65
N ILE A 507 27.93 8.66 21.33
CA ILE A 507 27.44 8.46 19.96
C ILE A 507 27.79 9.69 19.11
N ARG A 508 27.68 10.90 19.67
CA ARG A 508 28.08 12.15 19.02
C ARG A 508 29.57 12.15 18.66
N ALA A 509 30.42 11.56 19.51
CA ALA A 509 31.84 11.40 19.25
C ALA A 509 32.19 10.49 18.06
N GLN A 510 31.23 9.76 17.48
CA GLN A 510 31.46 8.93 16.29
C GLN A 510 31.36 9.76 15.00
N PRO A 511 32.47 9.95 14.26
CA PRO A 511 32.49 10.81 13.07
C PRO A 511 31.99 10.11 11.79
N ARG A 512 31.68 8.80 11.85
CA ARG A 512 31.33 7.98 10.67
C ARG A 512 30.05 7.18 10.90
N LEU A 513 29.48 6.68 9.80
CA LEU A 513 28.35 5.73 9.85
C LEU A 513 28.80 4.43 10.51
N VAL A 514 28.02 3.98 11.50
CA VAL A 514 28.31 2.79 12.32
C VAL A 514 27.47 1.62 11.85
N CYS A 515 26.19 1.84 11.54
CA CYS A 515 25.25 0.77 11.20
C CYS A 515 25.00 0.67 9.67
N PRO A 516 24.96 -0.55 9.10
CA PRO A 516 24.85 -0.78 7.65
C PRO A 516 23.46 -0.51 7.06
N GLY A 517 22.43 -0.38 7.90
CA GLY A 517 21.04 -0.12 7.48
C GLY A 517 20.80 1.26 6.84
N ALA A 518 21.79 2.15 6.84
CA ALA A 518 21.72 3.45 6.18
C ALA A 518 22.17 3.43 4.70
N CYS A 519 22.69 2.30 4.20
CA CYS A 519 23.16 2.20 2.81
C CYS A 519 22.03 1.78 1.86
N SER A 520 21.92 2.45 0.70
CA SER A 520 20.94 2.14 -0.33
C SER A 520 21.17 0.78 -0.99
N SER A 521 20.12 0.20 -1.58
CA SER A 521 20.20 -1.07 -2.33
C SER A 521 21.34 -1.07 -3.35
N GLY A 522 22.15 -2.13 -3.36
CA GLY A 522 23.36 -2.23 -4.20
C GLY A 522 24.63 -1.60 -3.61
N GLN A 523 24.60 -1.12 -2.35
CA GLN A 523 25.77 -0.61 -1.64
C GLN A 523 26.01 -1.40 -0.34
N ARG A 524 27.28 -1.53 0.08
CA ARG A 524 27.66 -2.12 1.36
C ARG A 524 28.41 -1.11 2.21
N LEU A 525 28.27 -1.17 3.54
CA LEU A 525 29.05 -0.34 4.44
C LEU A 525 30.51 -0.84 4.48
N SER A 526 31.45 0.01 4.10
CA SER A 526 32.89 -0.25 4.15
C SER A 526 33.61 0.94 4.77
N ALA A 527 34.30 0.73 5.90
CA ALA A 527 35.02 1.77 6.64
C ALA A 527 34.18 3.02 7.01
N GLY A 528 32.88 2.83 7.27
CA GLY A 528 31.95 3.90 7.63
C GLY A 528 31.42 4.74 6.46
N ARG A 529 31.54 4.23 5.23
CA ARG A 529 30.94 4.79 4.01
C ARG A 529 30.19 3.71 3.23
N CYS A 530 29.08 4.07 2.61
CA CYS A 530 28.37 3.19 1.70
C CYS A 530 29.12 3.16 0.35
N VAL A 531 29.57 1.97 -0.05
CA VAL A 531 30.29 1.76 -1.31
C VAL A 531 29.49 0.82 -2.21
N ALA A 532 29.38 1.14 -3.50
CA ALA A 532 28.67 0.31 -4.46
C ALA A 532 29.28 -1.09 -4.57
N VAL A 533 28.42 -2.10 -4.54
CA VAL A 533 28.78 -3.49 -4.82
C VAL A 533 28.93 -3.59 -6.35
N LYS A 534 30.16 -3.71 -6.84
CA LYS A 534 30.42 -3.90 -8.29
C LYS A 534 29.94 -5.30 -8.69
N ASP A 535 28.79 -5.37 -9.35
CA ASP A 535 28.38 -6.55 -10.11
C ASP A 535 29.30 -6.74 -11.31
N LYS A 536 30.00 -7.88 -11.38
CA LYS A 536 30.63 -8.34 -12.61
C LYS A 536 29.54 -8.95 -13.50
N THR A 537 28.73 -8.12 -14.13
CA THR A 537 27.83 -8.53 -15.21
C THR A 537 28.58 -8.49 -16.53
N GLU A 538 28.99 -9.67 -17.02
CA GLU A 538 29.46 -9.84 -18.38
C GLU A 538 28.25 -9.88 -19.33
N LYS A 539 28.27 -9.05 -20.38
CA LYS A 539 27.16 -8.87 -21.33
C LYS A 539 26.88 -10.17 -22.10
N VAL A 540 25.75 -10.82 -21.85
CA VAL A 540 25.29 -11.97 -22.65
C VAL A 540 24.54 -11.48 -23.89
N LYS A 541 25.09 -11.77 -25.08
CA LYS A 541 24.38 -11.68 -26.36
C LYS A 541 23.32 -12.79 -26.43
N GLN A 542 22.14 -12.47 -26.97
CA GLN A 542 20.98 -13.37 -27.11
C GLN A 542 21.36 -14.77 -27.63
N ALA A 543 20.95 -15.81 -26.89
CA ALA A 543 21.12 -17.20 -27.28
C ALA A 543 19.93 -17.72 -28.12
N LYS A 544 20.23 -18.47 -29.18
CA LYS A 544 19.25 -19.20 -30.01
C LYS A 544 18.60 -20.36 -29.21
N PRO A 545 17.33 -20.72 -29.47
CA PRO A 545 16.69 -21.83 -28.79
C PRO A 545 17.34 -23.16 -29.16
N ALA A 546 17.62 -23.99 -28.16
CA ALA A 546 18.14 -25.34 -28.33
C ALA A 546 17.02 -26.32 -28.74
N PRO A 547 17.32 -27.34 -29.58
CA PRO A 547 16.34 -28.35 -29.96
C PRO A 547 16.00 -29.28 -28.79
N SER A 548 14.76 -29.74 -28.75
CA SER A 548 14.18 -30.66 -27.76
C SER A 548 14.90 -32.01 -27.75
N ILE A 549 15.28 -32.46 -26.55
CA ILE A 549 15.83 -33.81 -26.32
C ILE A 549 14.66 -34.81 -26.24
N PRO A 550 14.66 -35.93 -26.98
CA PRO A 550 13.63 -36.96 -26.87
C PRO A 550 13.76 -37.76 -25.56
N PRO A 551 12.67 -38.34 -25.04
CA PRO A 551 12.70 -39.14 -23.82
C PRO A 551 13.57 -40.39 -23.99
N LEU A 552 14.46 -40.65 -23.02
CA LEU A 552 15.37 -41.79 -23.01
C LEU A 552 14.63 -43.11 -22.71
N ALA A 553 15.02 -44.15 -23.45
CA ALA A 553 14.54 -45.52 -23.26
C ALA A 553 15.04 -46.13 -21.93
N ALA A 554 14.20 -46.96 -21.31
CA ALA A 554 14.49 -47.64 -20.05
C ALA A 554 15.74 -48.55 -20.16
N GLY A 555 16.69 -48.39 -19.23
CA GLY A 555 17.80 -49.33 -19.04
C GLY A 555 19.22 -48.74 -19.09
N GLN A 556 19.39 -47.46 -19.42
CA GLN A 556 20.72 -46.84 -19.37
C GLN A 556 20.96 -46.19 -18.00
N ASN A 557 21.86 -46.77 -17.20
CA ASN A 557 22.32 -46.20 -15.92
C ASN A 557 23.26 -44.97 -16.09
N GLU A 558 23.08 -44.23 -17.18
CA GLU A 558 23.92 -43.11 -17.57
C GLU A 558 23.02 -41.98 -18.10
N GLN A 559 23.09 -40.81 -17.47
CA GLN A 559 22.39 -39.60 -17.91
C GLN A 559 23.40 -38.63 -18.50
N ARG A 560 23.12 -38.17 -19.73
CA ARG A 560 23.96 -37.19 -20.43
C ARG A 560 23.18 -35.90 -20.64
N PHE A 561 23.77 -34.78 -20.25
CA PHE A 561 23.20 -33.46 -20.47
C PHE A 561 24.31 -32.41 -20.58
N ARG A 562 24.02 -31.25 -21.18
CA ARG A 562 24.92 -30.10 -21.10
C ARG A 562 24.48 -29.17 -19.99
N ASN A 563 25.43 -28.74 -19.16
CA ASN A 563 25.16 -27.74 -18.14
C ASN A 563 25.12 -26.33 -18.74
N SER A 564 24.82 -25.33 -17.91
CA SER A 564 24.71 -23.93 -18.32
C SER A 564 26.03 -23.31 -18.84
N SER A 565 27.18 -23.93 -18.57
CA SER A 565 28.49 -23.54 -19.12
C SER A 565 28.81 -24.25 -20.45
N GLY A 566 27.89 -25.06 -20.99
CA GLY A 566 28.06 -25.77 -22.26
C GLY A 566 28.90 -27.05 -22.18
N GLN A 567 29.33 -27.43 -20.98
CA GLN A 567 30.14 -28.63 -20.75
C GLN A 567 29.28 -29.89 -20.84
N ASN A 568 29.85 -30.96 -21.37
CA ASN A 568 29.19 -32.25 -21.41
C ASN A 568 29.26 -32.89 -20.02
N VAL A 569 28.10 -33.04 -19.37
CA VAL A 569 27.98 -33.70 -18.08
C VAL A 569 27.43 -35.11 -18.31
N VAL A 570 28.12 -36.09 -17.75
CA VAL A 570 27.69 -37.49 -17.76
C VAL A 570 27.59 -37.96 -16.32
N VAL A 571 26.39 -38.37 -15.89
CA VAL A 571 26.16 -38.96 -14.57
C VAL A 571 25.98 -40.45 -14.76
N ARG A 572 26.90 -41.25 -14.23
CA ARG A 572 26.81 -42.70 -14.20
C ARG A 572 26.33 -43.15 -12.84
N ALA A 573 25.29 -43.96 -12.79
CA ALA A 573 24.81 -44.57 -11.56
C ALA A 573 25.13 -46.07 -11.57
N ARG A 574 25.52 -46.63 -10.44
CA ARG A 574 25.59 -48.09 -10.27
C ARG A 574 25.11 -48.49 -8.89
N THR A 575 24.38 -49.59 -8.81
CA THR A 575 24.06 -50.19 -7.51
C THR A 575 25.33 -50.81 -6.93
N VAL A 576 25.75 -50.33 -5.77
CA VAL A 576 26.94 -50.82 -5.08
C VAL A 576 26.60 -51.80 -3.96
N ARG A 577 25.41 -51.67 -3.35
CA ARG A 577 24.96 -52.56 -2.29
C ARG A 577 23.44 -52.59 -2.22
N THR A 578 22.88 -53.74 -1.92
CA THR A 578 21.46 -53.87 -1.54
C THR A 578 21.38 -54.62 -0.23
N TYR A 579 20.61 -54.11 0.72
CA TYR A 579 20.43 -54.74 2.04
C TYR A 579 19.05 -54.44 2.60
N VAL A 580 18.63 -55.16 3.63
CA VAL A 580 17.35 -54.96 4.31
C VAL A 580 17.59 -54.22 5.62
N GLU A 581 16.88 -53.11 5.83
CA GLU A 581 16.92 -52.28 7.04
C GLU A 581 15.50 -52.09 7.55
N ASN A 582 15.21 -52.49 8.78
CA ASN A 582 13.87 -52.43 9.38
C ASN A 582 12.75 -53.06 8.50
N GLY A 583 13.05 -54.18 7.84
CA GLY A 583 12.11 -54.89 6.97
C GLY A 583 11.92 -54.26 5.57
N GLN A 584 12.64 -53.17 5.26
CA GLN A 584 12.57 -52.49 3.97
C GLN A 584 13.84 -52.74 3.14
N THR A 585 13.69 -52.97 1.84
CA THR A 585 14.84 -53.17 0.94
C THR A 585 15.45 -51.82 0.57
N ILE A 586 16.69 -51.59 1.01
CA ILE A 586 17.47 -50.41 0.72
C ILE A 586 18.52 -50.73 -0.34
N ARG A 587 18.56 -49.93 -1.41
CA ARG A 587 19.54 -50.00 -2.48
C ARG A 587 20.47 -48.80 -2.41
N VAL A 588 21.74 -49.03 -2.17
CA VAL A 588 22.78 -48.01 -2.22
C VAL A 588 23.24 -47.87 -3.66
N VAL A 589 23.05 -46.68 -4.21
CA VAL A 589 23.44 -46.31 -5.57
C VAL A 589 24.59 -45.32 -5.49
N GLU A 590 25.73 -45.68 -6.04
CA GLU A 590 26.84 -44.75 -6.25
C GLU A 590 26.60 -43.99 -7.55
N ARG A 591 26.71 -42.66 -7.51
CA ARG A 591 26.65 -41.80 -8.70
C ARG A 591 27.99 -41.14 -8.89
N ILE A 592 28.47 -41.14 -10.13
CA ILE A 592 29.73 -40.53 -10.52
C ILE A 592 29.43 -39.51 -11.61
N VAL A 593 29.88 -38.28 -11.40
CA VAL A 593 29.67 -37.15 -12.31
C VAL A 593 30.96 -36.89 -13.07
N TYR A 594 30.87 -36.96 -14.39
CA TYR A 594 31.93 -36.57 -15.31
C TYR A 594 31.58 -35.24 -15.97
N ARG A 595 32.54 -34.31 -16.07
CA ARG A 595 32.45 -33.09 -16.90
C ARG A 595 33.52 -33.14 -17.96
N ASP A 596 33.11 -33.06 -19.22
CA ASP A 596 33.99 -33.18 -20.40
C ASP A 596 34.91 -34.41 -20.35
N GLY A 597 34.41 -35.51 -19.78
CA GLY A 597 35.13 -36.77 -19.63
C GLY A 597 35.96 -36.91 -18.34
N VAL A 598 36.07 -35.86 -17.52
CA VAL A 598 36.81 -35.89 -16.25
C VAL A 598 35.87 -36.10 -15.07
N GLU A 599 36.14 -37.06 -14.19
CA GLU A 599 35.38 -37.27 -12.95
C GLU A 599 35.56 -36.06 -12.04
N VAL A 600 34.46 -35.40 -11.67
CA VAL A 600 34.47 -34.19 -10.84
C VAL A 600 33.76 -34.37 -9.51
N ASP A 601 32.92 -35.40 -9.38
CA ASP A 601 32.16 -35.66 -8.18
C ASP A 601 31.73 -37.12 -8.09
N ARG A 602 31.61 -37.64 -6.87
CA ARG A 602 31.17 -39.00 -6.57
C ARG A 602 30.44 -39.02 -5.24
N ASP A 603 29.19 -39.50 -5.26
CA ASP A 603 28.38 -39.66 -4.06
C ASP A 603 27.67 -41.00 -4.00
N GLN A 604 27.12 -41.32 -2.83
CA GLN A 604 26.29 -42.50 -2.61
C GLN A 604 24.95 -42.10 -2.04
N VAL A 605 23.88 -42.66 -2.60
CA VAL A 605 22.50 -42.40 -2.19
C VAL A 605 21.85 -43.72 -1.80
N LYS A 606 21.22 -43.75 -0.63
CA LYS A 606 20.37 -44.86 -0.21
C LYS A 606 18.98 -44.65 -0.78
N VAL A 607 18.49 -45.61 -1.54
CA VAL A 607 17.14 -45.59 -2.12
C VAL A 607 16.32 -46.68 -1.45
N ASN A 608 15.26 -46.29 -0.76
CA ASN A 608 14.27 -47.23 -0.25
C ASN A 608 13.38 -47.69 -1.41
N LEU A 609 13.45 -48.98 -1.76
CA LEU A 609 12.74 -49.51 -2.93
C LEU A 609 11.22 -49.64 -2.71
N ALA A 610 10.75 -49.63 -1.46
CA ALA A 610 9.33 -49.70 -1.15
C ALA A 610 8.65 -48.33 -1.23
N THR A 611 9.35 -47.26 -0.83
CA THR A 611 8.79 -45.89 -0.79
C THR A 611 9.29 -44.99 -1.92
N ASN A 612 10.26 -45.44 -2.72
CA ASN A 612 11.01 -44.65 -3.69
C ASN A 612 11.68 -43.38 -3.10
N GLN A 613 11.83 -43.31 -1.78
CA GLN A 613 12.52 -42.20 -1.14
C GLN A 613 14.04 -42.40 -1.21
N ALA A 614 14.75 -41.34 -1.54
CA ALA A 614 16.21 -41.30 -1.63
C ALA A 614 16.77 -40.39 -0.52
N SER A 615 17.75 -40.88 0.25
CA SER A 615 18.47 -40.11 1.27
C SER A 615 19.98 -40.23 1.06
N GLY A 616 20.68 -39.09 1.16
CA GLY A 616 22.14 -39.02 1.03
C GLY A 616 22.87 -39.35 2.33
N ILE A 617 24.12 -39.83 2.23
CA ILE A 617 25.09 -39.93 3.34
C ILE A 617 25.90 -38.62 3.39
#